data_AF-A0A1F4ZDD8-F1
#
_entry.id   AF-A0A1F4ZDD8-F1
#
_cell.length_a   1.000
_cell.length_b   1.000
_cell.length_c   1.000
_cell.angle_alpha   90.00
_cell.angle_beta   90.00
_cell.angle_gamma   90.00
#
_symmetry.space_group_name_H-M   'P 1'
#
loop_
_entity.id
_entity.type
_entity.pdbx_description
1 polymer ?
#
loop_
_entity_poly.entity_id
_entity_poly.type
_entity_poly.pdbx_seq_one_letter_code
_entity_poly.pdbx_strand_id
1 'polypeptide(L)'
;MSSEYNLRYWTHAHDAYQLLPLKEIIKLKSQTLLWSARIGTGLLGLTDCSSGKRGPKNSAEIILAIGSTGLAQLIKLGFIPCPTCRPDQLDTFWEIATEMAREKYRLQYPRDFTNKKIVGFDALRLDWETILNITKRPPSRIYTSPKPDQNLLSKTIDAFLALSIPLPPIGFYNRTAPGNFTEIDIGHS
;
A
#
# COMPACT_ATOMS: atom_id res chain seq x y z
N MET A 1 2.54 27.73 12.02
CA MET A 1 1.89 27.53 10.71
C MET A 1 1.60 26.04 10.57
N SER A 2 0.35 25.63 10.76
CA SER A 2 -0.08 24.23 10.60
C SER A 2 -0.08 23.88 9.11
N SER A 3 0.92 23.13 8.65
CA SER A 3 0.85 22.51 7.33
C SER A 3 -0.37 21.61 7.31
N GLU A 4 -1.42 21.99 6.58
CA GLU A 4 -2.56 21.12 6.32
C GLU A 4 -2.04 19.87 5.62
N TYR A 5 -1.98 18.77 6.37
CA TYR A 5 -1.70 17.45 5.80
C TYR A 5 -2.91 17.05 4.96
N ASN A 6 -2.90 17.39 3.67
CA ASN A 6 -3.85 16.88 2.70
C ASN A 6 -3.55 15.40 2.46
N LEU A 7 -4.17 14.50 3.21
CA LEU A 7 -4.12 13.07 2.93
C LEU A 7 -5.11 12.74 1.80
N ARG A 8 -4.81 11.76 0.94
CA ARG A 8 -5.71 11.33 -0.15
C ARG A 8 -6.47 10.07 0.26
N TYR A 9 -7.75 10.01 -0.06
CA TYR A 9 -8.67 8.96 0.40
C TYR A 9 -9.29 8.22 -0.77
N TRP A 10 -9.58 6.95 -0.54
CA TRP A 10 -10.57 6.20 -1.28
C TRP A 10 -11.84 6.17 -0.45
N THR A 11 -12.89 6.83 -0.95
CA THR A 11 -14.21 6.81 -0.32
C THR A 11 -15.11 5.90 -1.15
N HIS A 12 -15.81 5.00 -0.47
CA HIS A 12 -16.70 4.03 -1.09
C HIS A 12 -18.00 4.65 -1.64
N ALA A 13 -18.26 5.94 -1.39
CA ALA A 13 -19.57 6.54 -1.69
C ALA A 13 -19.85 6.68 -3.20
N HIS A 14 -18.85 6.56 -4.08
CA HIS A 14 -19.00 6.84 -5.52
C HIS A 14 -18.11 5.99 -6.46
N ASP A 15 -17.50 4.88 -6.00
CA ASP A 15 -16.48 4.14 -6.76
C ASP A 15 -15.30 5.02 -7.24
N ALA A 16 -15.00 6.10 -6.53
CA ALA A 16 -14.02 7.11 -6.93
C ALA A 16 -13.12 7.56 -5.77
N TYR A 17 -11.88 7.91 -6.09
CA TYR A 17 -10.95 8.52 -5.14
C TYR A 17 -11.31 9.98 -4.91
N GLN A 18 -11.33 10.41 -3.65
CA GLN A 18 -11.60 11.79 -3.28
C GLN A 18 -10.55 12.31 -2.31
N LEU A 19 -10.19 13.58 -2.46
CA LEU A 19 -9.40 14.30 -1.47
C LEU A 19 -10.32 14.72 -0.32
N LEU A 20 -10.06 14.23 0.89
CA LEU A 20 -10.80 14.66 2.08
C LEU A 20 -9.92 15.55 2.97
N PRO A 21 -10.46 16.65 3.53
CA PRO A 21 -9.78 17.45 4.54
C PRO A 21 -9.67 16.71 5.87
N LEU A 22 -8.56 16.88 6.61
CA LEU A 22 -8.24 16.17 7.88
C LEU A 22 -9.42 16.04 8.86
N LYS A 23 -10.24 17.09 8.97
CA LYS A 23 -11.42 17.12 9.86
C LYS A 23 -12.45 16.04 9.53
N GLU A 24 -12.75 15.83 8.25
CA GLU A 24 -13.71 14.80 7.81
C GLU A 24 -13.20 13.39 8.14
N ILE A 25 -11.89 13.21 8.16
CA ILE A 25 -11.27 11.90 8.39
C ILE A 25 -11.32 11.52 9.85
N ILE A 26 -11.09 12.50 10.72
CA ILE A 26 -11.24 12.33 12.16
C ILE A 26 -12.69 11.92 12.46
N LYS A 27 -13.66 12.57 11.82
CA LYS A 27 -15.09 12.22 11.93
C LYS A 27 -15.35 10.79 11.45
N LEU A 28 -14.91 10.43 10.23
CA LEU A 28 -15.08 9.08 9.69
C LEU A 28 -14.46 8.00 10.58
N LYS A 29 -13.25 8.24 11.11
CA LYS A 29 -12.57 7.29 12.00
C LYS A 29 -13.38 6.95 13.26
N SER A 30 -14.24 7.85 13.73
CA SER A 30 -15.13 7.60 14.88
C SER A 30 -16.39 6.80 14.53
N GLN A 31 -16.74 6.71 13.24
CA GLN A 31 -18.02 6.17 12.76
C GLN A 31 -17.86 4.85 12.00
N THR A 32 -16.67 4.57 11.46
CA THR A 32 -16.45 3.40 10.61
C THR A 32 -15.01 2.91 10.68
N LEU A 33 -14.81 1.65 10.27
CA LEU A 33 -13.49 1.06 10.16
C LEU A 33 -12.73 1.72 8.99
N LEU A 34 -11.54 2.24 9.29
CA LEU A 34 -10.68 2.91 8.32
C LEU A 34 -9.38 2.12 8.16
N TRP A 35 -9.15 1.66 6.94
CA TRP A 35 -7.92 1.00 6.52
C TRP A 35 -6.89 2.00 6.05
N SER A 36 -5.63 1.69 6.29
CA SER A 36 -4.49 2.49 5.87
C SER A 36 -3.54 1.66 5.04
N ALA A 37 -3.34 2.06 3.79
CA ALA A 37 -2.39 1.46 2.87
C ALA A 37 -1.16 2.36 2.71
N ARG A 38 0.03 1.77 2.82
CA ARG A 38 1.33 2.43 2.71
C ARG A 38 1.95 2.08 1.37
N ILE A 39 1.91 3.03 0.45
CA ILE A 39 2.18 2.84 -0.98
C ILE A 39 3.60 2.30 -1.20
N GLY A 40 4.62 2.99 -0.67
CA GLY A 40 6.00 2.56 -0.84
C GLY A 40 6.30 1.15 -0.31
N THR A 41 5.48 0.62 0.60
CA THR A 41 5.69 -0.70 1.23
C THR A 41 4.75 -1.80 0.73
N GLY A 42 3.67 -1.46 0.03
CA GLY A 42 2.62 -2.40 -0.35
C GLY A 42 1.84 -3.01 0.83
N LEU A 43 1.86 -2.39 2.01
CA LEU A 43 1.16 -2.88 3.20
C LEU A 43 -0.16 -2.14 3.45
N LEU A 44 -1.23 -2.86 3.73
CA LEU A 44 -2.45 -2.32 4.34
C LEU A 44 -2.54 -2.71 5.82
N GLY A 45 -3.15 -1.87 6.63
CA GLY A 45 -3.34 -2.11 8.06
C GLY A 45 -4.30 -1.11 8.69
N LEU A 46 -4.27 -1.06 10.03
CA LEU A 46 -5.08 -0.14 10.80
C LEU A 46 -4.42 1.25 10.88
N THR A 47 -5.25 2.29 10.95
CA THR A 47 -4.77 3.70 10.99
C THR A 47 -3.97 4.05 12.24
N ASP A 48 -4.07 3.25 13.30
CA ASP A 48 -3.37 3.43 14.57
C ASP A 48 -2.10 2.57 14.71
N CYS A 49 -1.75 1.77 13.69
CA CYS A 49 -0.56 0.92 13.65
C CYS A 49 0.72 1.68 14.04
N SER A 50 1.40 1.22 15.09
CA SER A 50 2.63 1.83 15.61
C SER A 50 3.76 1.88 14.56
N SER A 51 3.93 0.82 13.77
CA SER A 51 4.86 0.80 12.63
C SER A 51 4.47 1.81 11.55
N GLY A 52 3.17 1.90 11.23
CA GLY A 52 2.67 2.87 10.24
C GLY A 52 2.87 4.32 10.67
N LYS A 53 2.86 4.63 11.97
CA LYS A 53 3.08 5.97 12.52
C LYS A 53 4.55 6.44 12.42
N ARG A 54 5.51 5.54 12.19
CA ARG A 54 6.96 5.84 12.09
C ARG A 54 7.41 6.25 10.69
N GLY A 55 6.64 5.95 9.64
CA GLY A 55 6.98 6.28 8.25
C GLY A 55 6.56 7.70 7.82
N PRO A 56 7.04 8.18 6.66
CA PRO A 56 6.60 9.45 6.07
C PRO A 56 5.08 9.44 5.82
N LYS A 57 4.43 10.60 6.03
CA LYS A 57 2.96 10.73 6.11
C LYS A 57 2.37 11.69 5.08
N ASN A 58 3.07 11.94 3.97
CA ASN A 58 2.54 12.84 2.96
C ASN A 58 1.46 12.15 2.11
N SER A 59 0.77 12.94 1.31
CA SER A 59 -0.36 12.51 0.48
C SER A 59 -0.02 11.46 -0.58
N ALA A 60 1.26 11.29 -0.92
CA ALA A 60 1.77 10.34 -1.90
C ALA A 60 2.22 9.01 -1.27
N GLU A 61 2.19 8.91 0.07
CA GLU A 61 2.67 7.74 0.81
C GLU A 61 1.52 6.85 1.32
N ILE A 62 0.32 7.42 1.42
CA ILE A 62 -0.80 6.83 2.13
C ILE A 62 -2.07 6.93 1.31
N ILE A 63 -2.73 5.79 1.11
CA ILE A 63 -4.14 5.71 0.71
C ILE A 63 -4.92 5.25 1.93
N LEU A 64 -6.02 5.93 2.25
CA LEU A 64 -6.95 5.53 3.30
C LEU A 64 -8.24 5.02 2.66
N ALA A 65 -8.78 3.90 3.14
CA ALA A 65 -9.94 3.24 2.52
C ALA A 65 -10.97 2.83 3.58
N ILE A 66 -12.25 3.02 3.28
CA ILE A 66 -13.34 2.90 4.25
C ILE A 66 -14.04 1.54 4.16
N GLY A 67 -14.26 0.93 5.32
CA GLY A 67 -15.14 -0.23 5.47
C GLY A 67 -14.74 -1.42 4.60
N SER A 68 -15.72 -2.26 4.28
CA SER A 68 -15.49 -3.55 3.64
C SER A 68 -14.97 -3.41 2.22
N THR A 69 -15.60 -2.58 1.41
CA THR A 69 -15.14 -2.39 0.04
C THR A 69 -13.80 -1.67 -0.04
N GLY A 70 -13.50 -0.81 0.94
CA GLY A 70 -12.18 -0.20 1.07
C GLY A 70 -11.10 -1.24 1.16
N LEU A 71 -11.30 -2.24 2.03
CA LEU A 71 -10.40 -3.38 2.11
C LEU A 71 -10.32 -4.13 0.78
N ALA A 72 -11.46 -4.44 0.15
CA ALA A 72 -11.48 -5.16 -1.12
C ALA A 72 -10.65 -4.47 -2.20
N GLN A 73 -10.82 -3.16 -2.36
CA GLN A 73 -10.09 -2.39 -3.35
C GLN A 73 -8.58 -2.36 -3.05
N LEU A 74 -8.18 -2.18 -1.79
CA LEU A 74 -6.77 -2.24 -1.42
C LEU A 74 -6.16 -3.61 -1.78
N ILE A 75 -6.88 -4.70 -1.57
CA ILE A 75 -6.39 -6.04 -1.94
C ILE A 75 -6.25 -6.17 -3.46
N LYS A 76 -7.24 -5.71 -4.25
CA LYS A 76 -7.18 -5.70 -5.73
C LYS A 76 -5.98 -4.91 -6.26
N LEU A 77 -5.65 -3.79 -5.63
CA LEU A 77 -4.47 -2.98 -5.95
C LEU A 77 -3.14 -3.67 -5.62
N GLY A 78 -3.15 -4.81 -4.92
CA GLY A 78 -1.94 -5.56 -4.57
C GLY A 78 -1.40 -5.25 -3.17
N PHE A 79 -2.17 -4.60 -2.29
CA PHE A 79 -1.76 -4.45 -0.90
C PHE A 79 -1.94 -5.76 -0.12
N ILE A 80 -1.07 -5.98 0.87
CA ILE A 80 -1.09 -7.15 1.74
C ILE A 80 -1.19 -6.75 3.22
N PRO A 81 -1.73 -7.58 4.11
CA PRO A 81 -1.92 -7.22 5.51
C PRO A 81 -0.59 -6.97 6.22
N CYS A 82 -0.53 -5.90 7.01
CA CYS A 82 0.62 -5.52 7.81
C CYS A 82 0.86 -6.56 8.91
N PRO A 83 2.05 -7.16 9.02
CA PRO A 83 2.34 -8.17 10.02
C PRO A 83 2.41 -7.60 11.45
N THR A 84 2.54 -6.28 11.61
CA THR A 84 2.63 -5.65 12.93
C THR A 84 1.26 -5.41 13.56
N CYS A 85 0.35 -4.72 12.87
CA CYS A 85 -0.98 -4.42 13.42
C CYS A 85 -2.00 -5.52 13.18
N ARG A 86 -1.60 -6.60 12.50
CA ARG A 86 -2.38 -7.83 12.29
C ARG A 86 -3.87 -7.56 11.99
N PRO A 87 -4.18 -6.83 10.89
CA PRO A 87 -5.58 -6.56 10.53
C PRO A 87 -6.39 -7.85 10.30
N ASP A 88 -5.70 -8.97 10.05
CA ASP A 88 -6.23 -10.33 9.95
C ASP A 88 -6.85 -10.88 11.24
N GLN A 89 -6.70 -10.19 12.38
CA GLN A 89 -7.37 -10.57 13.63
C GLN A 89 -8.77 -9.97 13.77
N LEU A 90 -9.21 -9.13 12.85
CA LEU A 90 -10.58 -8.61 12.82
C LEU A 90 -11.47 -9.60 12.06
N ASP A 91 -12.61 -9.99 12.63
CA ASP A 91 -13.53 -10.97 12.01
C ASP A 91 -13.94 -10.55 10.59
N THR A 92 -14.29 -9.27 10.43
CA THR A 92 -14.69 -8.68 9.15
C THR A 92 -13.60 -8.73 8.08
N PHE A 93 -12.32 -8.91 8.46
CA PHE A 93 -11.21 -8.94 7.49
C PHE A 93 -11.33 -10.13 6.54
N TRP A 94 -11.54 -11.33 7.08
CA TRP A 94 -11.48 -12.57 6.29
C TRP A 94 -12.69 -12.78 5.40
N GLU A 95 -13.84 -12.24 5.78
CA GLU A 95 -15.06 -12.22 4.96
C GLU A 95 -14.79 -11.60 3.58
N ILE A 96 -14.00 -10.53 3.54
CA ILE A 96 -13.69 -9.78 2.32
C ILE A 96 -12.38 -10.25 1.70
N ALA A 97 -11.36 -10.46 2.52
CA ALA A 97 -10.01 -10.71 2.02
C ALA A 97 -9.88 -12.04 1.30
N THR A 98 -10.69 -13.04 1.67
CA THR A 98 -10.60 -14.40 1.11
C THR A 98 -10.81 -14.43 -0.40
N GLU A 99 -11.91 -13.83 -0.88
CA GLU A 99 -12.24 -13.82 -2.31
C GLU A 99 -11.24 -12.98 -3.10
N MET A 100 -10.99 -11.76 -2.63
CA MET A 100 -10.13 -10.79 -3.32
C MET A 100 -8.67 -11.26 -3.36
N ALA A 101 -8.17 -11.90 -2.30
CA ALA A 101 -6.81 -12.41 -2.29
C ALA A 101 -6.64 -13.63 -3.19
N ARG A 102 -7.66 -14.49 -3.31
CA ARG A 102 -7.65 -15.61 -4.27
C ARG A 102 -7.58 -15.11 -5.70
N GLU A 103 -8.40 -14.13 -6.05
CA GLU A 103 -8.42 -13.54 -7.39
C GLU A 103 -7.08 -12.87 -7.72
N LYS A 104 -6.60 -11.99 -6.84
CA LYS A 104 -5.38 -11.20 -7.10
C LYS A 104 -4.09 -12.03 -7.07
N TYR A 105 -3.95 -12.92 -6.08
CA TYR A 105 -2.69 -13.61 -5.80
C TYR A 105 -2.70 -15.08 -6.19
N ARG A 106 -3.81 -15.59 -6.76
CA ARG A 106 -3.96 -17.00 -7.18
C ARG A 106 -3.65 -17.99 -6.05
N LEU A 107 -4.05 -17.65 -4.83
CA LEU A 107 -3.75 -18.45 -3.64
C LEU A 107 -4.66 -19.68 -3.56
N GLN A 108 -4.07 -20.82 -3.23
CA GLN A 108 -4.82 -22.04 -2.95
C GLN A 108 -5.57 -21.94 -1.61
N TYR A 109 -4.91 -21.42 -0.56
CA TYR A 109 -5.49 -21.29 0.77
C TYR A 109 -5.55 -19.82 1.23
N PRO A 110 -6.68 -19.35 1.83
CA PRO A 110 -6.81 -17.96 2.25
C PRO A 110 -5.73 -17.51 3.25
N ARG A 111 -5.35 -18.40 4.18
CA ARG A 111 -4.29 -18.15 5.18
C ARG A 111 -2.93 -17.78 4.56
N ASP A 112 -2.69 -18.14 3.31
CA ASP A 112 -1.42 -17.85 2.65
C ASP A 112 -1.25 -16.35 2.39
N PHE A 113 -2.34 -15.59 2.39
CA PHE A 113 -2.33 -14.14 2.22
C PHE A 113 -1.58 -13.39 3.33
N THR A 114 -1.59 -13.93 4.55
CA THR A 114 -0.82 -13.37 5.68
C THR A 114 0.58 -13.96 5.78
N ASN A 115 0.87 -15.07 5.08
CA ASN A 115 2.16 -15.74 5.12
C ASN A 115 3.20 -15.04 4.24
N LYS A 116 4.15 -14.35 4.88
CA LYS A 116 5.19 -13.58 4.18
C LYS A 116 6.24 -14.42 3.45
N LYS A 117 6.24 -15.74 3.64
CA LYS A 117 7.03 -16.65 2.81
C LYS A 117 6.36 -16.94 1.46
N ILE A 118 5.04 -16.77 1.37
CA ILE A 118 4.25 -16.98 0.16
C ILE A 118 3.99 -15.63 -0.50
N VAL A 119 3.40 -14.70 0.24
CA VAL A 119 3.15 -13.32 -0.21
C VAL A 119 4.09 -12.37 0.52
N GLY A 120 5.30 -12.25 -0.04
CA GLY A 120 6.37 -11.45 0.51
C GLY A 120 6.08 -9.95 0.57
N PHE A 121 6.90 -9.24 1.36
CA PHE A 121 6.91 -7.79 1.35
C PHE A 121 7.51 -7.30 0.03
N ASP A 122 6.67 -6.77 -0.85
CA ASP A 122 7.09 -6.26 -2.15
C ASP A 122 6.07 -5.26 -2.69
N ALA A 123 6.43 -4.00 -2.81
CA ALA A 123 5.57 -2.98 -3.40
C ALA A 123 5.54 -3.04 -4.93
N LEU A 124 6.42 -3.81 -5.59
CA LEU A 124 6.38 -3.99 -7.05
C LEU A 124 5.12 -4.72 -7.54
N ARG A 125 4.42 -5.44 -6.66
CA ARG A 125 3.16 -6.13 -6.98
C ARG A 125 1.96 -5.19 -7.11
N LEU A 126 2.13 -3.93 -6.70
CA LEU A 126 1.04 -2.97 -6.72
C LEU A 126 0.63 -2.64 -8.15
N ASP A 127 -0.66 -2.32 -8.33
CA ASP A 127 -1.17 -1.71 -9.54
C ASP A 127 -0.73 -0.24 -9.61
N TRP A 128 0.51 -0.03 -10.05
CA TRP A 128 1.14 1.27 -10.06
C TRP A 128 0.48 2.26 -10.99
N GLU A 129 -0.02 1.83 -12.15
CA GLU A 129 -0.74 2.71 -13.07
C GLU A 129 -1.97 3.33 -12.40
N THR A 130 -2.77 2.49 -11.73
CA THR A 130 -3.94 2.97 -10.98
C THR A 130 -3.50 3.88 -9.84
N ILE A 131 -2.55 3.44 -9.00
CA ILE A 131 -2.07 4.21 -7.83
C ILE A 131 -1.50 5.57 -8.22
N LEU A 132 -0.71 5.65 -9.28
CA LEU A 132 -0.10 6.89 -9.76
C LEU A 132 -1.14 7.84 -10.36
N ASN A 133 -2.16 7.30 -11.03
CA ASN A 133 -3.30 8.10 -11.48
C ASN A 133 -4.09 8.73 -10.33
N ILE A 134 -4.10 8.11 -9.16
CA ILE A 134 -4.79 8.61 -7.96
C ILE A 134 -3.93 9.63 -7.22
N THR A 135 -2.68 9.26 -6.96
CA THR A 135 -1.76 10.04 -6.11
C THR A 135 -1.15 11.22 -6.84
N LYS A 136 -1.00 11.10 -8.17
CA LYS A 136 -0.33 12.05 -9.07
C LYS A 136 1.11 12.39 -8.65
N ARG A 137 1.67 11.65 -7.69
CA ARG A 137 2.98 11.88 -7.10
C ARG A 137 3.56 10.54 -6.66
N PRO A 138 4.87 10.32 -6.83
CA PRO A 138 5.52 9.10 -6.39
C PRO A 138 5.65 9.09 -4.85
N PRO A 139 5.68 7.91 -4.21
CA PRO A 139 6.19 7.82 -2.83
C PRO A 139 7.68 8.18 -2.81
N SER A 140 8.23 8.43 -1.63
CA SER A 140 9.65 8.74 -1.47
C SER A 140 10.59 7.59 -1.86
N ARG A 141 10.08 6.35 -1.84
CA ARG A 141 10.81 5.12 -2.13
C ARG A 141 9.85 3.95 -2.30
N ILE A 142 10.29 2.93 -3.01
CA ILE A 142 9.58 1.66 -3.21
C ILE A 142 10.40 0.55 -2.57
N TYR A 143 9.76 -0.20 -1.69
CA TYR A 143 10.38 -1.31 -1.01
C TYR A 143 10.06 -2.64 -1.70
N THR A 144 11.08 -3.45 -1.90
CA THR A 144 10.99 -4.77 -2.50
C THR A 144 11.81 -5.81 -1.73
N SER A 145 11.86 -7.04 -2.25
CA SER A 145 12.75 -8.08 -1.76
C SER A 145 14.19 -7.88 -2.29
N PRO A 146 15.22 -8.45 -1.66
CA PRO A 146 16.60 -8.35 -2.14
C PRO A 146 16.85 -8.92 -3.54
N LYS A 147 15.94 -9.77 -4.03
CA LYS A 147 15.98 -10.38 -5.36
C LYS A 147 14.60 -10.19 -6.01
N PRO A 148 14.29 -8.98 -6.49
CA PRO A 148 12.96 -8.67 -7.00
C PRO A 148 12.64 -9.51 -8.24
N ASP A 149 11.35 -9.84 -8.39
CA ASP A 149 10.83 -10.40 -9.63
C ASP A 149 11.02 -9.39 -10.76
N GLN A 150 11.79 -9.77 -11.78
CA GLN A 150 12.16 -8.88 -12.88
C GLN A 150 10.95 -8.45 -13.72
N ASN A 151 9.91 -9.28 -13.82
CA ASN A 151 8.70 -8.90 -14.53
C ASN A 151 7.90 -7.85 -13.76
N LEU A 152 7.85 -7.95 -12.42
CA LEU A 152 7.20 -6.93 -11.58
C LEU A 152 7.99 -5.62 -11.58
N LEU A 153 9.32 -5.70 -11.55
CA LEU A 153 10.20 -4.54 -11.65
C LEU A 153 9.98 -3.79 -12.98
N SER A 154 10.06 -4.50 -14.10
CA SER A 154 9.84 -3.94 -15.44
C SER A 154 8.47 -3.27 -15.56
N LYS A 155 7.39 -3.96 -15.17
CA LYS A 155 6.03 -3.40 -15.14
C LYS A 155 5.90 -2.14 -14.28
N THR A 156 6.61 -2.11 -13.15
CA THR A 156 6.63 -0.94 -12.28
C THR A 156 7.29 0.23 -13.01
N ILE A 157 8.46 0.03 -13.61
CA ILE A 157 9.18 1.07 -14.37
C ILE A 157 8.29 1.59 -15.51
N ASP A 158 7.70 0.70 -16.31
CA ASP A 158 6.81 1.05 -17.42
C ASP A 158 5.63 1.94 -16.96
N ALA A 159 5.02 1.64 -15.82
CA ALA A 159 3.91 2.43 -15.27
C ALA A 159 4.33 3.87 -14.89
N PHE A 160 5.54 4.05 -14.34
CA PHE A 160 6.07 5.38 -14.01
C PHE A 160 6.41 6.17 -15.28
N LEU A 161 7.05 5.51 -16.26
CA LEU A 161 7.41 6.11 -17.55
C LEU A 161 6.17 6.54 -18.35
N ALA A 162 5.16 5.68 -18.45
CA ALA A 162 3.92 5.95 -19.17
C ALA A 162 3.19 7.21 -18.67
N LEU A 163 3.32 7.52 -17.38
CA LEU A 163 2.70 8.69 -16.74
C LEU A 163 3.64 9.89 -16.61
N SER A 164 4.87 9.79 -17.13
CA SER A 164 5.91 10.83 -16.97
C SER A 164 6.16 11.23 -15.51
N ILE A 165 6.07 10.25 -14.60
CA ILE A 165 6.34 10.45 -13.17
C ILE A 165 7.76 9.93 -12.87
N PRO A 166 8.62 10.73 -12.20
CA PRO A 166 9.95 10.26 -11.82
C PRO A 166 9.88 8.99 -10.97
N LEU A 167 10.67 7.99 -11.34
CA LEU A 167 10.80 6.76 -10.57
C LEU A 167 11.54 7.06 -9.26
N PRO A 168 10.93 6.78 -8.09
CA PRO A 168 11.63 6.94 -6.82
C PRO A 168 12.64 5.81 -6.63
N PRO A 169 13.58 5.97 -5.68
CA PRO A 169 14.45 4.90 -5.24
C PRO A 169 13.73 3.57 -4.98
N ILE A 170 14.21 2.48 -5.59
CA ILE A 170 13.72 1.12 -5.34
C ILE A 170 14.79 0.37 -4.55
N GLY A 171 14.39 -0.34 -3.51
CA GLY A 171 15.35 -1.03 -2.66
C GLY A 171 14.73 -1.88 -1.57
N PHE A 172 15.55 -2.39 -0.67
CA PHE A 172 15.12 -3.25 0.42
C PHE A 172 15.75 -2.85 1.75
N TYR A 173 15.14 -3.26 2.86
CA TYR A 173 15.75 -3.10 4.17
C TYR A 173 16.80 -4.18 4.40
N ASN A 174 17.98 -3.75 4.87
CA ASN A 174 18.92 -4.70 5.42
C ASN A 174 18.36 -5.28 6.73
N ARG A 175 18.13 -6.59 6.77
CA ARG A 175 17.61 -7.27 7.98
C ARG A 175 18.54 -7.13 9.18
N THR A 176 19.85 -6.97 8.96
CA THR A 176 20.84 -6.78 10.03
C THR A 176 21.04 -5.30 10.40
N ALA A 177 20.51 -4.37 9.59
CA ALA A 177 20.51 -2.94 9.86
C ALA A 177 19.17 -2.33 9.41
N PRO A 178 18.09 -2.46 10.20
CA PRO A 178 16.71 -2.10 9.81
C PRO A 178 16.51 -0.60 9.49
N GLY A 179 17.47 0.26 9.82
CA GLY A 179 17.49 1.68 9.44
C GLY A 179 18.09 1.94 8.06
N ASN A 180 18.76 0.95 7.45
CA ASN A 180 19.48 1.11 6.19
C ASN A 180 18.65 0.59 5.03
N PHE A 181 18.27 1.52 4.15
CA PHE A 181 17.72 1.23 2.84
C PHE A 181 18.87 0.96 1.88
N THR A 182 18.84 -0.18 1.20
CA THR A 182 19.78 -0.53 0.14
C THR A 182 19.06 -0.42 -1.18
N GLU A 183 19.41 0.56 -2.00
CA GLU A 183 18.92 0.66 -3.38
C GLU A 183 19.39 -0.55 -4.19
N ILE A 184 18.52 -1.03 -5.05
CA ILE A 184 18.90 -2.00 -6.08
C ILE A 184 19.33 -1.23 -7.33
N ASP A 185 20.35 -1.75 -8.01
CA ASP A 185 20.70 -1.24 -9.33
C ASP A 185 19.58 -1.62 -10.32
N ILE A 186 18.90 -0.62 -10.85
CA ILE A 186 17.80 -0.76 -11.81
C ILE A 186 18.28 -0.67 -13.27
N GLY A 187 19.60 -0.56 -13.50
CA GLY A 187 20.18 -0.62 -14.84
C GLY A 187 19.86 0.58 -15.75
N HIS A 188 19.46 1.71 -15.18
CA HIS A 188 19.15 2.93 -15.92
C HIS A 188 20.21 4.01 -15.69
N SER A 189 21.15 4.06 -16.63
CA SER A 189 21.91 5.24 -17.05
C SER A 189 21.29 5.83 -18.30
#